data_AF-A0A7K3ESG1-F1
#
_entry.id   AF-A0A7K3ESG1-F1
#
_cell.length_a   1.000
_cell.length_b   1.000
_cell.length_c   1.000
_cell.angle_alpha   90.00
_cell.angle_beta   90.00
_cell.angle_gamma   90.00
#
_symmetry.space_group_name_H-M   'P 1'
#
loop_
_entity.id
_entity.type
_entity.pdbx_description
1 polymer ?
#
loop_
_entity_poly.entity_id
_entity_poly.type
_entity_poly.pdbx_seq_one_letter_code
_entity_poly.pdbx_strand_id
1 'polypeptide(L)'
;MTHTRTTGRPTTPAQSFLFAGEGTPCWYAARPAIGSDDPGEAERLLRSSQSAVGPEHFRAARVLLHDGRPHQVALWCIELRNRARTAAWAAAFGALRAESLLHLGDLPGAEYEAAEAAGDGADQPAAVGSWAIALLTEALIEQGRHEEAAVRLGEPAATPDLSGLPPLRARGRLLLALDRPDEALAAFTRVALLVRRHTTQLLPHLPWRSDLAQALLRLGQRDQAHALLMEELASPAPGPRERGIALRVLSATEEPERRLPTLSRAATELRRSDERIELARVLDDFARTLDTLGEPSTAEVFRRRAAGLLAA
;
A
#
# COMPACT_ATOMS: atom_id res chain seq x y z
N MET A 1 -60.89 -14.25 -8.78
CA MET A 1 -59.84 -15.30 -8.85
C MET A 1 -59.12 -15.07 -10.16
N THR A 2 -57.85 -14.67 -10.27
CA THR A 2 -56.69 -14.77 -9.37
C THR A 2 -55.67 -13.74 -9.90
N HIS A 3 -55.34 -12.70 -9.12
CA HIS A 3 -54.25 -11.79 -9.45
C HIS A 3 -52.93 -12.41 -8.97
N THR A 4 -52.10 -12.89 -9.90
CA THR A 4 -50.71 -13.26 -9.60
C THR A 4 -49.86 -12.00 -9.52
N ARG A 5 -49.55 -11.63 -8.29
CA ARG A 5 -48.71 -10.50 -7.90
C ARG A 5 -47.25 -10.93 -8.05
N THR A 6 -46.60 -10.54 -9.14
CA THR A 6 -45.15 -10.71 -9.33
C THR A 6 -44.42 -9.83 -8.33
N THR A 7 -43.98 -10.40 -7.22
CA THR A 7 -43.09 -9.73 -6.26
C THR A 7 -41.70 -9.63 -6.86
N GLY A 8 -41.43 -8.57 -7.61
CA GLY A 8 -40.08 -8.12 -7.89
C GLY A 8 -39.39 -7.78 -6.57
N ARG A 9 -38.41 -8.58 -6.17
CA ARG A 9 -37.50 -8.21 -5.08
C ARG A 9 -36.81 -6.90 -5.47
N PRO A 10 -36.79 -5.86 -4.62
CA PRO A 10 -35.97 -4.69 -4.90
C PRO A 10 -34.51 -5.13 -4.89
N THR A 11 -33.85 -5.03 -6.04
CA THR A 11 -32.39 -5.10 -6.13
C THR A 11 -31.83 -3.91 -5.38
N THR A 12 -31.29 -4.15 -4.18
CA THR A 12 -30.54 -3.13 -3.44
C THR A 12 -29.39 -2.63 -4.31
N PRO A 13 -29.20 -1.31 -4.50
CA PRO A 13 -28.15 -0.75 -5.35
C PRO A 13 -26.71 -1.02 -4.84
N ALA A 14 -26.55 -1.78 -3.76
CA ALA A 14 -25.26 -2.15 -3.19
C ALA A 14 -24.58 -3.35 -3.90
N GLN A 15 -25.31 -4.14 -4.70
CA GLN A 15 -24.77 -5.38 -5.28
C GLN A 15 -24.19 -5.21 -6.70
N SER A 16 -24.56 -4.16 -7.42
CA SER A 16 -24.19 -3.97 -8.83
C SER A 16 -22.80 -3.34 -9.05
N PHE A 17 -22.18 -2.79 -8.00
CA PHE A 17 -20.87 -2.13 -8.08
C PHE A 17 -19.70 -3.01 -7.62
N LEU A 18 -19.97 -4.27 -7.23
CA LEU A 18 -18.98 -5.19 -6.65
C LEU A 18 -18.25 -6.07 -7.67
N PHE A 19 -18.60 -5.96 -8.95
CA PHE A 19 -17.94 -6.71 -10.02
C PHE A 19 -17.26 -5.73 -10.98
N ALA A 20 -16.00 -5.38 -10.68
CA ALA A 20 -15.06 -5.32 -11.80
C ALA A 20 -15.18 -6.70 -12.47
N GLY A 21 -15.69 -6.73 -13.71
CA GLY A 21 -15.91 -7.99 -14.42
C GLY A 21 -14.65 -8.86 -14.30
N GLU A 22 -14.84 -10.17 -14.19
CA GLU A 22 -13.80 -11.19 -13.89
C GLU A 22 -12.55 -11.16 -14.83
N GLY A 23 -12.49 -10.21 -15.78
CA GLY A 23 -11.39 -9.97 -16.71
C GLY A 23 -10.56 -8.69 -16.52
N THR A 24 -10.99 -7.68 -15.75
CA THR A 24 -10.30 -6.37 -15.69
C THR A 24 -9.33 -6.29 -14.51
N PRO A 25 -8.05 -5.93 -14.73
CA PRO A 25 -7.09 -5.77 -13.65
C PRO A 25 -7.44 -4.57 -12.76
N CYS A 26 -7.30 -4.73 -11.45
CA CYS A 26 -7.36 -3.63 -10.48
C CYS A 26 -6.49 -3.93 -9.25
N TRP A 27 -6.08 -2.88 -8.55
CA TRP A 27 -5.23 -2.97 -7.35
C TRP A 27 -5.91 -3.70 -6.17
N TYR A 28 -7.21 -4.00 -6.22
CA TYR A 28 -7.94 -4.74 -5.19
C TYR A 28 -8.50 -6.08 -5.71
N ALA A 29 -8.14 -6.50 -6.94
CA ALA A 29 -8.59 -7.76 -7.57
C ALA A 29 -8.11 -9.03 -6.85
N ALA A 30 -7.24 -8.89 -5.86
CA ALA A 30 -6.99 -9.94 -4.89
C ALA A 30 -8.23 -10.07 -4.01
N ARG A 31 -9.28 -10.76 -4.49
CA ARG A 31 -10.25 -11.36 -3.59
C ARG A 31 -9.47 -12.28 -2.66
N PRO A 32 -9.35 -11.99 -1.35
CA PRO A 32 -9.04 -13.04 -0.40
C PRO A 32 -10.37 -13.78 -0.23
N ALA A 33 -10.63 -14.74 -1.12
CA ALA A 33 -11.48 -15.83 -0.69
C ALA A 33 -10.62 -16.56 0.33
N ILE A 34 -10.98 -16.45 1.60
CA ILE A 34 -10.48 -17.30 2.68
C ILE A 34 -10.37 -18.73 2.10
N GLY A 35 -9.15 -19.19 1.79
CA GLY A 35 -8.97 -20.47 1.12
C GLY A 35 -7.73 -20.74 0.25
N SER A 36 -6.93 -19.75 -0.18
CA SER A 36 -5.69 -20.04 -0.94
C SER A 36 -4.57 -19.00 -0.75
N ASP A 37 -4.32 -18.61 0.51
CA ASP A 37 -3.24 -17.68 0.87
C ASP A 37 -1.94 -18.43 1.22
N ASP A 38 -1.64 -19.54 0.53
CA ASP A 38 -0.36 -20.24 0.67
C ASP A 38 0.67 -19.62 -0.29
N PRO A 39 1.72 -18.96 0.21
CA PRO A 39 2.82 -18.46 -0.62
C PRO A 39 3.46 -19.57 -1.46
N GLY A 40 3.49 -20.80 -0.94
CA GLY A 40 4.02 -21.96 -1.66
C GLY A 40 3.17 -22.32 -2.89
N GLU A 41 1.85 -22.25 -2.79
CA GLU A 41 0.93 -22.50 -3.92
C GLU A 41 0.99 -21.38 -4.95
N ALA A 42 1.03 -20.13 -4.49
CA ALA A 42 1.22 -18.96 -5.34
C ALA A 42 2.53 -19.08 -6.15
N GLU A 43 3.62 -19.47 -5.51
CA GLU A 43 4.90 -19.67 -6.18
C GLU A 43 4.86 -20.84 -7.17
N ARG A 44 4.24 -21.97 -6.81
CA ARG A 44 4.06 -23.12 -7.73
C ARG A 44 3.28 -22.70 -8.98
N LEU A 45 2.20 -21.93 -8.81
CA LEU A 45 1.40 -21.43 -9.92
C LEU A 45 2.21 -20.55 -10.87
N LEU A 46 3.00 -19.61 -10.34
CA LEU A 46 3.85 -18.74 -11.17
C LEU A 46 4.88 -19.56 -11.96
N ARG A 47 5.53 -20.55 -11.32
CA ARG A 47 6.53 -21.42 -11.96
C ARG A 47 5.95 -22.36 -13.02
N SER A 48 4.76 -22.94 -12.78
CA SER A 48 4.18 -23.94 -13.68
C SER A 48 3.53 -23.34 -14.94
N SER A 49 3.41 -22.02 -14.99
CA SER A 49 2.66 -21.34 -16.04
C SER A 49 3.47 -21.23 -17.32
N GLN A 50 2.97 -21.79 -18.42
CA GLN A 50 3.60 -21.71 -19.76
C GLN A 50 2.77 -20.93 -20.80
N SER A 51 1.55 -20.48 -20.45
CA SER A 51 0.60 -19.81 -21.36
C SER A 51 0.41 -18.32 -21.05
N ALA A 52 -0.49 -17.65 -21.78
CA ALA A 52 -0.85 -16.25 -21.54
C ALA A 52 -1.35 -16.05 -20.10
N VAL A 53 -0.85 -15.02 -19.42
CA VAL A 53 -1.08 -14.78 -17.99
C VAL A 53 -2.13 -13.69 -17.74
N GLY A 54 -2.83 -13.80 -16.61
CA GLY A 54 -4.00 -12.99 -16.30
C GLY A 54 -4.29 -12.87 -14.78
N PRO A 55 -5.57 -12.93 -14.35
CA PRO A 55 -5.98 -12.62 -12.98
C PRO A 55 -5.35 -13.51 -11.91
N GLU A 56 -5.20 -14.81 -12.19
CA GLU A 56 -4.68 -15.79 -11.23
C GLU A 56 -3.19 -15.56 -10.94
N HIS A 57 -2.40 -15.28 -11.98
CA HIS A 57 -0.98 -14.93 -11.86
C HIS A 57 -0.78 -13.62 -11.10
N PHE A 58 -1.62 -12.62 -11.40
CA PHE A 58 -1.60 -11.36 -10.67
C PHE A 58 -1.93 -11.57 -9.19
N ARG A 59 -2.95 -12.39 -8.87
CA ARG A 59 -3.28 -12.74 -7.49
C ARG A 59 -2.11 -13.45 -6.79
N ALA A 60 -1.49 -14.43 -7.43
CA ALA A 60 -0.35 -15.14 -6.87
C ALA A 60 0.83 -14.20 -6.58
N ALA A 61 1.18 -13.33 -7.53
CA ALA A 61 2.23 -12.33 -7.34
C ALA A 61 1.91 -11.38 -6.17
N ARG A 62 0.64 -11.02 -5.98
CA ARG A 62 0.21 -10.21 -4.83
C ARG A 62 0.25 -10.93 -3.49
N VAL A 63 -0.07 -12.22 -3.46
CA VAL A 63 0.10 -13.06 -2.26
C VAL A 63 1.58 -13.08 -1.86
N LEU A 64 2.49 -13.26 -2.82
CA LEU A 64 3.93 -13.22 -2.54
C LEU A 64 4.41 -11.84 -2.06
N LEU A 65 3.88 -10.75 -2.62
CA LEU A 65 4.21 -9.40 -2.17
C LEU A 65 3.74 -9.18 -0.73
N HIS A 66 2.51 -9.60 -0.43
CA HIS A 66 1.95 -9.55 0.91
C HIS A 66 2.70 -10.43 1.92
N ASP A 67 3.22 -11.58 1.51
CA ASP A 67 4.12 -12.45 2.30
C ASP A 67 5.50 -11.79 2.55
N GLY A 68 5.78 -10.65 1.94
CA GLY A 68 7.05 -9.93 2.11
C GLY A 68 8.15 -10.36 1.14
N ARG A 69 7.80 -10.75 -0.09
CA ARG A 69 8.77 -11.15 -1.13
C ARG A 69 8.85 -10.17 -2.31
N PRO A 70 9.07 -8.86 -2.09
CA PRO A 70 9.01 -7.87 -3.17
C PRO A 70 10.07 -8.10 -4.24
N HIS A 71 11.28 -8.57 -3.88
CA HIS A 71 12.31 -8.87 -4.88
C HIS A 71 11.89 -9.97 -5.86
N GLN A 72 11.31 -11.06 -5.34
CA GLN A 72 10.81 -12.15 -6.16
C GLN A 72 9.66 -11.68 -7.06
N VAL A 73 8.75 -10.87 -6.54
CA VAL A 73 7.61 -10.32 -7.30
C VAL A 73 8.08 -9.39 -8.41
N ALA A 74 9.05 -8.53 -8.14
CA ALA A 74 9.62 -7.62 -9.14
C ALA A 74 10.19 -8.39 -10.34
N LEU A 75 10.90 -9.50 -10.10
CA LEU A 75 11.42 -10.37 -11.16
C LEU A 75 10.30 -11.09 -11.91
N TRP A 76 9.33 -11.68 -11.21
CA TRP A 76 8.18 -12.32 -11.86
C TRP A 76 7.42 -11.36 -12.76
N CYS A 77 7.22 -10.11 -12.34
CA CYS A 77 6.47 -9.14 -13.14
C CYS A 77 7.11 -8.84 -14.50
N ILE A 78 8.43 -9.03 -14.67
CA ILE A 78 9.11 -8.92 -15.97
C ILE A 78 8.58 -9.99 -16.93
N GLU A 79 8.62 -11.25 -16.49
CA GLU A 79 8.19 -12.40 -17.28
C GLU A 79 6.68 -12.38 -17.54
N LEU A 80 5.89 -12.04 -16.52
CA LEU A 80 4.45 -11.98 -16.60
C LEU A 80 3.96 -10.87 -17.54
N ARG A 81 4.64 -9.71 -17.56
CA ARG A 81 4.31 -8.63 -18.50
C ARG A 81 4.46 -9.08 -19.96
N ASN A 82 5.57 -9.74 -20.29
CA ASN A 82 5.85 -10.22 -21.65
C ASN A 82 4.85 -11.28 -22.15
N ARG A 83 4.16 -11.94 -21.22
CA ARG A 83 3.19 -13.00 -21.49
C ARG A 83 1.76 -12.58 -21.20
N ALA A 84 1.53 -11.31 -20.89
CA ALA A 84 0.22 -10.81 -20.51
C ALA A 84 -0.77 -10.97 -21.66
N ARG A 85 -1.98 -11.45 -21.34
CA ARG A 85 -3.02 -11.70 -22.35
C ARG A 85 -3.53 -10.44 -23.06
N THR A 86 -3.36 -9.26 -22.46
CA THR A 86 -3.74 -7.95 -23.02
C THR A 86 -2.81 -6.85 -22.50
N ALA A 87 -2.79 -5.69 -23.17
CA ALA A 87 -2.05 -4.50 -22.73
C ALA A 87 -2.42 -4.06 -21.30
N ALA A 88 -3.71 -4.15 -20.94
CA ALA A 88 -4.20 -3.87 -19.60
C ALA A 88 -3.53 -4.76 -18.52
N TRP A 89 -3.35 -6.05 -18.80
CA TRP A 89 -2.65 -6.95 -17.88
C TRP A 89 -1.15 -6.67 -17.84
N ALA A 90 -0.53 -6.32 -18.97
CA ALA A 90 0.86 -5.90 -19.01
C ALA A 90 1.10 -4.68 -18.11
N ALA A 91 0.22 -3.68 -18.19
CA ALA A 91 0.26 -2.49 -17.34
C ALA A 91 0.03 -2.80 -15.86
N ALA A 92 -0.88 -3.72 -15.54
CA ALA A 92 -1.11 -4.15 -14.17
C ALA A 92 0.12 -4.83 -13.55
N PHE A 93 0.83 -5.69 -14.31
CA PHE A 93 2.12 -6.24 -13.88
C PHE A 93 3.21 -5.16 -13.80
N GLY A 94 3.12 -4.10 -14.61
CA GLY A 94 3.95 -2.90 -14.47
C GLY A 94 3.75 -2.17 -13.15
N ALA A 95 2.50 -1.87 -12.81
CA ALA A 95 2.17 -1.24 -11.54
C ALA A 95 2.57 -2.14 -10.34
N LEU A 96 2.38 -3.46 -10.42
CA LEU A 96 2.81 -4.38 -9.36
C LEU A 96 4.34 -4.42 -9.20
N ARG A 97 5.08 -4.33 -10.32
CA ARG A 97 6.53 -4.21 -10.28
C ARG A 97 6.94 -2.88 -9.64
N ALA A 98 6.30 -1.77 -10.01
CA ALA A 98 6.57 -0.47 -9.40
C ALA A 98 6.34 -0.48 -7.88
N GLU A 99 5.24 -1.07 -7.41
CA GLU A 99 4.98 -1.25 -5.98
C GLU A 99 6.08 -2.08 -5.30
N SER A 100 6.52 -3.17 -5.93
CA SER A 100 7.60 -4.00 -5.40
C SER A 100 8.94 -3.25 -5.33
N LEU A 101 9.27 -2.44 -6.35
CA LEU A 101 10.47 -1.62 -6.39
C LEU A 101 10.44 -0.50 -5.33
N LEU A 102 9.27 0.09 -5.05
CA LEU A 102 9.10 1.01 -3.92
C LEU A 102 9.46 0.35 -2.60
N HIS A 103 9.00 -0.88 -2.36
CA HIS A 103 9.32 -1.61 -1.12
C HIS A 103 10.84 -1.86 -1.00
N LEU A 104 11.48 -2.16 -2.14
CA LEU A 104 12.93 -2.34 -2.22
C LEU A 104 13.72 -1.02 -2.21
N GLY A 105 13.07 0.14 -2.12
CA GLY A 105 13.74 1.43 -2.15
C GLY A 105 14.38 1.79 -3.51
N ASP A 106 14.12 1.04 -4.58
CA ASP A 106 14.53 1.40 -5.94
C ASP A 106 13.55 2.45 -6.48
N LEU A 107 13.74 3.69 -6.01
CA LEU A 107 12.87 4.82 -6.35
C LEU A 107 12.89 5.16 -7.85
N PRO A 108 14.06 5.21 -8.54
CA PRO A 108 14.09 5.46 -9.98
C PRO A 108 13.40 4.36 -10.79
N GLY A 109 13.60 3.09 -10.43
CA GLY A 109 12.93 1.97 -11.07
C GLY A 109 11.42 1.99 -10.84
N ALA A 110 10.99 2.30 -9.61
CA ALA A 110 9.57 2.46 -9.28
C ALA A 110 8.91 3.61 -10.06
N GLU A 111 9.56 4.76 -10.16
CA GLU A 111 9.09 5.91 -10.95
C GLU A 111 8.90 5.52 -12.41
N TYR A 112 9.91 4.90 -13.02
CA TYR A 112 9.87 4.48 -14.41
C TYR A 112 8.71 3.49 -14.67
N GLU A 113 8.62 2.44 -13.86
CA GLU A 113 7.60 1.40 -14.03
C GLU A 113 6.17 1.93 -13.77
N ALA A 114 6.02 2.84 -12.81
CA ALA A 114 4.73 3.47 -12.52
C ALA A 114 4.30 4.43 -13.63
N ALA A 115 5.22 5.21 -14.21
CA ALA A 115 4.94 6.10 -15.33
C ALA A 115 4.49 5.31 -16.57
N GLU A 116 5.21 4.25 -16.92
CA GLU A 116 4.84 3.35 -18.04
C GLU A 116 3.47 2.69 -17.81
N ALA A 117 3.20 2.23 -16.58
CA ALA A 117 1.93 1.61 -16.24
C ALA A 117 0.74 2.59 -16.20
N ALA A 118 0.98 3.86 -15.86
CA ALA A 118 -0.04 4.90 -15.93
C ALA A 118 -0.45 5.17 -17.39
N GLY A 119 0.52 5.16 -18.31
CA GLY A 119 0.36 5.45 -19.72
C GLY A 119 -0.16 6.87 -19.99
N ASP A 120 -0.33 7.23 -21.26
CA ASP A 120 -0.82 8.55 -21.69
C ASP A 120 -2.36 8.71 -21.60
N GLY A 121 -3.05 7.79 -20.90
CA GLY A 121 -4.48 7.92 -20.56
C GLY A 121 -5.51 7.44 -21.58
N ALA A 122 -5.13 7.02 -22.79
CA ALA A 122 -6.12 6.65 -23.82
C ALA A 122 -6.60 5.19 -23.79
N ASP A 123 -5.76 4.22 -23.38
CA ASP A 123 -6.03 2.78 -23.55
C ASP A 123 -5.96 1.93 -22.26
N GLN A 124 -5.73 2.56 -21.10
CA GLN A 124 -5.57 1.85 -19.82
C GLN A 124 -6.89 1.73 -19.06
N PRO A 125 -7.19 0.60 -18.39
CA PRO A 125 -8.28 0.56 -17.43
C PRO A 125 -8.07 1.60 -16.33
N ALA A 126 -9.10 2.41 -16.07
CA ALA A 126 -9.04 3.51 -15.10
C ALA A 126 -8.51 3.09 -13.71
N ALA A 127 -8.80 1.86 -13.27
CA ALA A 127 -8.32 1.33 -12.00
C ALA A 127 -6.80 1.04 -11.96
N VAL A 128 -6.21 0.63 -13.10
CA VAL A 128 -4.76 0.45 -13.21
C VAL A 128 -4.07 1.80 -13.30
N GLY A 129 -4.57 2.70 -14.14
CA GLY A 129 -4.02 4.06 -14.27
C GLY A 129 -4.04 4.83 -12.94
N SER A 130 -5.16 4.78 -12.22
CA SER A 130 -5.29 5.45 -10.90
C SER A 130 -4.30 4.89 -9.86
N TRP A 131 -4.06 3.58 -9.89
CA TRP A 131 -3.09 2.94 -9.01
C TRP A 131 -1.65 3.29 -9.40
N ALA A 132 -1.33 3.24 -10.69
CA ALA A 132 0.00 3.60 -11.19
C ALA A 132 0.36 5.07 -10.92
N ILE A 133 -0.58 6.00 -11.09
CA ILE A 133 -0.39 7.42 -10.72
C ILE A 133 -0.11 7.58 -9.22
N ALA A 134 -0.81 6.82 -8.37
CA ALA A 134 -0.57 6.83 -6.93
C ALA A 134 0.85 6.33 -6.60
N LEU A 135 1.30 5.24 -7.21
CA LEU A 135 2.66 4.71 -7.04
C LEU A 135 3.73 5.69 -7.53
N LEU A 136 3.50 6.32 -8.69
CA LEU A 136 4.39 7.37 -9.22
C LEU A 136 4.50 8.54 -8.25
N THR A 137 3.37 8.95 -7.68
CA THR A 137 3.33 10.03 -6.68
C THR A 137 4.11 9.62 -5.42
N GLU A 138 3.95 8.38 -4.94
CA GLU A 138 4.71 7.85 -3.81
C GLU A 138 6.21 7.84 -4.10
N ALA A 139 6.65 7.38 -5.28
CA ALA A 139 8.06 7.42 -5.68
C ALA A 139 8.64 8.85 -5.65
N LEU A 140 7.89 9.81 -6.20
CA LEU A 140 8.30 11.22 -6.24
C LEU A 140 8.35 11.85 -4.85
N ILE A 141 7.43 11.47 -3.94
CA ILE A 141 7.47 11.91 -2.53
C ILE A 141 8.75 11.40 -1.86
N GLU A 142 9.07 10.11 -2.02
CA GLU A 142 10.26 9.51 -1.40
C GLU A 142 11.57 10.09 -1.96
N GLN A 143 11.56 10.57 -3.20
CA GLN A 143 12.67 11.30 -3.81
C GLN A 143 12.73 12.79 -3.41
N GLY A 144 11.77 13.30 -2.62
CA GLY A 144 11.68 14.72 -2.26
C GLY A 144 11.15 15.64 -3.37
N ARG A 145 10.66 15.10 -4.49
CA ARG A 145 10.13 15.84 -5.65
C ARG A 145 8.64 16.16 -5.46
N HIS A 146 8.30 16.84 -4.37
CA HIS A 146 6.90 17.05 -3.96
C HIS A 146 6.06 17.90 -4.94
N GLU A 147 6.67 18.91 -5.58
CA GLU A 147 5.98 19.75 -6.56
C GLU A 147 5.58 18.94 -7.80
N GLU A 148 6.50 18.10 -8.30
CA GLU A 148 6.20 17.22 -9.42
C GLU A 148 5.17 16.16 -9.04
N ALA A 149 5.26 15.60 -7.83
CA ALA A 149 4.25 14.68 -7.29
C ALA A 149 2.85 15.32 -7.31
N ALA A 150 2.74 16.59 -6.93
CA ALA A 150 1.47 17.33 -6.96
C ALA A 150 0.93 17.50 -8.39
N VAL A 151 1.80 17.83 -9.36
CA VAL A 151 1.43 18.01 -10.76
C VAL A 151 0.96 16.68 -11.37
N ARG A 152 1.70 15.58 -11.14
CA ARG A 152 1.36 14.26 -11.69
C ARG A 152 0.08 13.69 -11.10
N LEU A 153 -0.14 13.88 -9.79
CA LEU A 153 -1.35 13.41 -9.13
C LEU A 153 -2.59 14.21 -9.55
N GLY A 154 -2.43 15.53 -9.72
CA GLY A 154 -3.56 16.44 -9.91
C GLY A 154 -4.53 16.42 -8.72
N GLU A 155 -5.77 16.83 -8.97
CA GLU A 155 -6.86 16.63 -8.01
C GLU A 155 -7.48 15.24 -8.24
N PRO A 156 -7.38 14.31 -7.27
CA PRO A 156 -7.99 12.99 -7.44
C PRO A 156 -9.48 13.11 -7.70
N ALA A 157 -9.95 12.46 -8.76
CA ALA A 157 -11.38 12.40 -9.06
C ALA A 157 -12.14 11.82 -7.87
N ALA A 158 -13.30 12.39 -7.55
CA ALA A 158 -14.20 11.87 -6.52
C ALA A 158 -14.92 10.61 -7.04
N THR A 159 -14.19 9.52 -7.19
CA THR A 159 -14.75 8.23 -7.58
C THR A 159 -15.31 7.53 -6.33
N PRO A 160 -16.58 7.09 -6.36
CA PRO A 160 -17.21 6.48 -5.20
C PRO A 160 -16.82 5.01 -5.03
N ASP A 161 -15.93 4.43 -5.85
CA ASP A 161 -15.56 3.02 -5.80
C ASP A 161 -14.12 2.80 -5.27
N LEU A 162 -13.71 1.54 -5.17
CA LEU A 162 -12.38 1.19 -4.67
C LEU A 162 -11.25 1.66 -5.59
N SER A 163 -11.51 1.96 -6.88
CA SER A 163 -10.45 2.45 -7.79
C SER A 163 -9.92 3.83 -7.39
N GLY A 164 -10.72 4.62 -6.67
CA GLY A 164 -10.33 5.94 -6.16
C GLY A 164 -9.45 5.96 -4.91
N LEU A 165 -9.29 4.81 -4.23
CA LEU A 165 -8.55 4.77 -2.97
C LEU A 165 -7.06 5.10 -3.12
N PRO A 166 -6.30 4.53 -4.09
CA PRO A 166 -4.87 4.82 -4.23
C PRO A 166 -4.55 6.31 -4.43
N PRO A 167 -5.14 7.05 -5.40
CA PRO A 167 -4.78 8.45 -5.61
C PRO A 167 -5.23 9.34 -4.44
N LEU A 168 -6.35 9.04 -3.78
CA LEU A 168 -6.78 9.77 -2.58
C LEU A 168 -5.81 9.57 -1.39
N ARG A 169 -5.30 8.35 -1.22
CA ARG A 169 -4.28 8.04 -0.23
C ARG A 169 -2.94 8.72 -0.54
N ALA A 170 -2.50 8.66 -1.80
CA ALA A 170 -1.29 9.36 -2.25
C ALA A 170 -1.38 10.87 -2.01
N ARG A 171 -2.56 11.48 -2.20
CA ARG A 171 -2.82 12.88 -1.82
C ARG A 171 -2.57 13.12 -0.34
N GLY A 172 -3.12 12.28 0.54
CA GLY A 172 -2.90 12.41 1.98
C GLY A 172 -1.41 12.34 2.35
N ARG A 173 -0.66 11.44 1.71
CA ARG A 173 0.80 11.30 1.90
C ARG A 173 1.56 12.54 1.41
N LEU A 174 1.20 13.06 0.24
CA LEU A 174 1.77 14.30 -0.29
C LEU A 174 1.50 15.48 0.66
N LEU A 175 0.29 15.57 1.21
CA LEU A 175 -0.06 16.62 2.17
C LEU A 175 0.75 16.49 3.48
N LEU A 176 1.02 15.28 3.97
CA LEU A 176 1.94 15.08 5.10
C LEU A 176 3.38 15.50 4.78
N ALA A 177 3.86 15.17 3.57
CA ALA A 177 5.20 15.55 3.10
C ALA A 177 5.34 17.09 2.96
N LEU A 178 4.23 17.79 2.72
CA LEU A 178 4.14 19.25 2.65
C LEU A 178 3.79 19.91 3.99
N ASP A 179 3.83 19.18 5.11
CA ASP A 179 3.49 19.67 6.46
C ASP A 179 2.07 20.27 6.58
N ARG A 180 1.09 19.62 5.93
CA ARG A 180 -0.35 19.98 5.98
C ARG A 180 -1.17 18.87 6.64
N PRO A 181 -0.96 18.61 7.95
CA PRO A 181 -1.54 17.44 8.62
C PRO A 181 -3.08 17.46 8.74
N ASP A 182 -3.71 18.63 8.88
CA ASP A 182 -5.18 18.73 8.92
C ASP A 182 -5.84 18.28 7.61
N GLU A 183 -5.26 18.68 6.47
CA GLU A 183 -5.77 18.30 5.16
C GLU A 183 -5.46 16.85 4.83
N ALA A 184 -4.30 16.35 5.27
CA ALA A 184 -3.97 14.94 5.17
C ALA A 184 -4.96 14.08 5.97
N LEU A 185 -5.30 14.49 7.20
CA LEU A 185 -6.30 13.83 8.04
C LEU A 185 -7.65 13.76 7.32
N ALA A 186 -8.08 14.86 6.68
CA ALA A 186 -9.32 14.88 5.90
C ALA A 186 -9.28 13.91 4.71
N ALA A 187 -8.16 13.84 3.98
CA ALA A 187 -7.97 12.90 2.88
C ALA A 187 -8.03 11.43 3.35
N PHE A 188 -7.30 11.08 4.42
CA PHE A 188 -7.33 9.72 4.98
C PHE A 188 -8.66 9.36 5.62
N THR A 189 -9.40 10.32 6.18
CA THR A 189 -10.76 10.11 6.66
C THR A 189 -11.69 9.73 5.51
N ARG A 190 -11.55 10.36 4.34
CA ARG A 190 -12.31 9.98 3.13
C ARG A 190 -11.94 8.57 2.66
N VAL A 191 -10.66 8.18 2.71
CA VAL A 191 -10.21 6.78 2.46
C VAL A 191 -10.92 5.83 3.42
N ALA A 192 -10.90 6.11 4.73
CA ALA A 192 -11.53 5.27 5.75
C ALA A 192 -13.04 5.10 5.52
N LEU A 193 -13.74 6.17 5.16
CA LEU A 193 -15.18 6.14 4.85
C LEU A 193 -15.47 5.28 3.61
N LEU A 194 -14.67 5.41 2.55
CA LEU A 194 -14.80 4.59 1.35
C LEU A 194 -14.52 3.11 1.63
N VAL A 195 -13.48 2.80 2.40
CA VAL A 195 -13.21 1.41 2.84
C VAL A 195 -14.42 0.86 3.61
N ARG A 196 -14.91 1.57 4.62
CA ARG A 196 -16.07 1.14 5.43
C ARG A 196 -17.36 0.98 4.62
N ARG A 197 -17.55 1.78 3.58
CA ARG A 197 -18.74 1.72 2.70
C ARG A 197 -18.71 0.54 1.74
N HIS A 198 -17.53 0.20 1.22
CA HIS A 198 -17.39 -0.76 0.12
C HIS A 198 -16.92 -2.15 0.56
N THR A 199 -16.36 -2.29 1.76
CA THR A 199 -15.76 -3.56 2.15
C THR A 199 -16.54 -4.24 3.27
N THR A 200 -17.06 -5.43 2.96
CA THR A 200 -17.28 -6.50 3.95
C THR A 200 -16.02 -7.35 4.14
N GLN A 201 -14.92 -6.97 3.47
CA GLN A 201 -13.66 -7.71 3.34
C GLN A 201 -12.48 -6.85 3.81
N LEU A 202 -11.37 -7.49 4.15
CA LEU A 202 -10.12 -6.84 4.53
C LEU A 202 -9.37 -6.38 3.26
N LEU A 203 -8.81 -5.17 3.30
CA LEU A 203 -7.87 -4.66 2.28
C LEU A 203 -6.47 -4.65 2.91
N PRO A 204 -5.82 -5.83 3.05
CA PRO A 204 -4.63 -5.99 3.89
C PRO A 204 -3.39 -5.24 3.38
N HIS A 205 -3.41 -4.80 2.12
CA HIS A 205 -2.32 -4.09 1.43
C HIS A 205 -2.52 -2.57 1.40
N LEU A 206 -3.59 -2.04 2.01
CA LEU A 206 -3.86 -0.61 2.09
C LEU A 206 -3.74 -0.17 3.56
N PRO A 207 -2.57 0.29 4.05
CA PRO A 207 -2.34 0.61 5.46
C PRO A 207 -2.91 1.98 5.85
N TRP A 208 -4.19 2.21 5.52
CA TRP A 208 -4.86 3.50 5.71
C TRP A 208 -5.02 3.89 7.18
N ARG A 209 -5.08 2.91 8.10
CA ARG A 209 -5.13 3.18 9.56
C ARG A 209 -3.81 3.77 10.04
N SER A 210 -2.70 3.20 9.61
CA SER A 210 -1.36 3.74 9.87
C SER A 210 -1.18 5.14 9.26
N ASP A 211 -1.66 5.39 8.04
CA ASP A 211 -1.59 6.73 7.43
C ASP A 211 -2.45 7.75 8.21
N LEU A 212 -3.67 7.36 8.62
CA LEU A 212 -4.55 8.19 9.46
C LEU A 212 -3.92 8.49 10.82
N ALA A 213 -3.33 7.48 11.47
CA ALA A 213 -2.64 7.61 12.75
C ALA A 213 -1.41 8.54 12.66
N GLN A 214 -0.67 8.51 11.56
CA GLN A 214 0.44 9.45 11.33
C GLN A 214 -0.06 10.90 11.27
N ALA A 215 -1.17 11.18 10.58
CA ALA A 215 -1.76 12.51 10.55
C ALA A 215 -2.24 12.96 11.95
N LEU A 216 -2.90 12.07 12.70
CA LEU A 216 -3.33 12.32 14.08
C LEU A 216 -2.16 12.65 15.01
N LEU A 217 -1.04 11.93 14.90
CA LEU A 217 0.16 12.20 15.68
C LEU A 217 0.75 13.59 15.39
N ARG A 218 0.74 14.03 14.13
CA ARG A 218 1.18 15.39 13.75
C ARG A 218 0.30 16.49 14.34
N LEU A 219 -0.95 16.16 14.66
CA LEU A 219 -1.91 17.06 15.31
C LEU A 219 -1.97 16.87 16.84
N GLY A 220 -1.07 16.07 17.42
CA GLY A 220 -1.02 15.80 18.86
C GLY A 220 -2.14 14.87 19.38
N GLN A 221 -2.93 14.24 18.50
CA GLN A 221 -4.04 13.36 18.86
C GLN A 221 -3.57 11.92 19.12
N ARG A 222 -2.69 11.77 20.11
CA ARG A 222 -1.96 10.53 20.44
C ARG A 222 -2.88 9.35 20.77
N ASP A 223 -3.93 9.57 21.58
CA ASP A 223 -4.82 8.49 22.03
C ASP A 223 -5.63 7.88 20.88
N GLN A 224 -6.11 8.73 19.96
CA GLN A 224 -6.83 8.28 18.77
C GLN A 224 -5.90 7.50 17.83
N ALA A 225 -4.67 7.97 17.64
CA ALA A 225 -3.66 7.25 16.87
C ALA A 225 -3.35 5.88 17.48
N HIS A 226 -3.17 5.82 18.80
CA HIS A 226 -2.92 4.57 19.52
C HIS A 226 -4.06 3.56 19.34
N ALA A 227 -5.31 3.97 19.52
CA ALA A 227 -6.47 3.09 19.37
C ALA A 227 -6.56 2.49 17.96
N LEU A 228 -6.36 3.31 16.92
CA LEU A 228 -6.38 2.84 15.51
C LEU A 228 -5.29 1.81 15.22
N LEU A 229 -4.08 2.01 15.75
CA LEU A 229 -2.95 1.12 15.51
C LEU A 229 -3.10 -0.20 16.27
N MET A 230 -3.65 -0.16 17.48
CA MET A 230 -3.97 -1.37 18.23
C MET A 230 -5.06 -2.20 17.53
N GLU A 231 -6.07 -1.56 16.94
CA GLU A 231 -7.05 -2.25 16.08
C GLU A 231 -6.39 -2.91 14.86
N GLU A 232 -5.48 -2.21 14.18
CA GLU A 232 -4.75 -2.74 13.02
C GLU A 232 -3.90 -3.95 13.39
N LEU A 233 -3.14 -3.86 14.49
CA LEU A 233 -2.23 -4.92 14.95
C LEU A 233 -2.93 -6.13 15.59
N ALA A 234 -4.17 -5.97 16.06
CA ALA A 234 -4.99 -7.07 16.54
C ALA A 234 -5.56 -7.93 15.41
N SER A 235 -5.59 -7.40 14.18
CA SER A 235 -6.04 -8.13 12.99
C SER A 235 -4.95 -9.09 12.49
N PRO A 236 -5.31 -10.31 12.05
CA PRO A 236 -4.36 -11.20 11.36
C PRO A 236 -4.12 -10.80 9.90
N ALA A 237 -4.85 -9.80 9.39
CA ALA A 237 -4.83 -9.39 7.99
C ALA A 237 -3.52 -8.73 7.51
N PRO A 238 -2.83 -7.88 8.28
CA PRO A 238 -1.65 -7.18 7.80
C PRO A 238 -0.44 -8.12 7.62
N GLY A 239 0.29 -7.95 6.51
CA GLY A 239 1.53 -8.68 6.24
C GLY A 239 2.69 -8.14 7.06
N PRO A 240 3.89 -8.75 6.99
CA PRO A 240 5.08 -8.26 7.70
C PRO A 240 5.35 -6.77 7.43
N ARG A 241 5.20 -6.31 6.19
CA ARG A 241 5.36 -4.90 5.83
C ARG A 241 4.40 -4.00 6.60
N GLU A 242 3.09 -4.23 6.48
CA GLU A 242 2.07 -3.38 7.10
C GLU A 242 2.15 -3.43 8.63
N ARG A 243 2.46 -4.60 9.21
CA ARG A 243 2.73 -4.73 10.65
C ARG A 243 3.93 -3.89 11.09
N GLY A 244 5.00 -3.90 10.31
CA GLY A 244 6.20 -3.11 10.55
C GLY A 244 5.90 -1.60 10.56
N ILE A 245 5.14 -1.14 9.57
CA ILE A 245 4.68 0.26 9.48
C ILE A 245 3.82 0.61 10.71
N ALA A 246 2.81 -0.19 11.02
CA ALA A 246 1.93 0.05 12.16
C ALA A 246 2.68 0.09 13.50
N LEU A 247 3.65 -0.82 13.72
CA LEU A 247 4.50 -0.83 14.91
C LEU A 247 5.40 0.41 14.99
N ARG A 248 5.96 0.87 13.85
CA ARG A 248 6.75 2.12 13.83
C ARG A 248 5.89 3.28 14.29
N VAL A 249 4.72 3.48 13.70
CA VAL A 249 3.80 4.56 14.07
C VAL A 249 3.32 4.40 15.52
N LEU A 250 3.11 3.17 16.01
CA LEU A 250 2.69 2.91 17.39
C LEU A 250 3.75 3.37 18.38
N SER A 251 5.04 3.17 18.09
CA SER A 251 6.11 3.64 18.98
C SER A 251 6.07 5.15 19.24
N ALA A 252 5.61 5.95 18.26
CA ALA A 252 5.42 7.38 18.44
C ALA A 252 4.26 7.72 19.39
N THR A 253 3.40 6.76 19.73
CA THR A 253 2.37 6.84 20.79
C THR A 253 2.86 6.39 22.17
N GLU A 254 4.15 6.04 22.30
CA GLU A 254 4.74 5.55 23.56
C GLU A 254 5.70 6.57 24.19
N GLU A 255 5.93 6.43 25.50
CA GLU A 255 6.97 7.18 26.22
C GLU A 255 8.36 6.72 25.75
N PRO A 256 9.37 7.62 25.73
CA PRO A 256 10.69 7.32 25.17
C PRO A 256 11.30 5.98 25.63
N GLU A 257 11.15 5.63 26.91
CA GLU A 257 11.69 4.42 27.54
C GLU A 257 11.05 3.13 27.00
N ARG A 258 9.85 3.22 26.42
CA ARG A 258 9.09 2.07 25.90
C ARG A 258 9.18 1.91 24.39
N ARG A 259 9.70 2.92 23.67
CA ARG A 259 9.76 2.94 22.19
C ARG A 259 10.72 1.90 21.61
N LEU A 260 11.89 1.69 22.22
CA LEU A 260 12.95 0.85 21.65
C LEU A 260 12.50 -0.62 21.44
N PRO A 261 11.81 -1.29 22.38
CA PRO A 261 11.22 -2.61 22.14
C PRO A 261 10.23 -2.64 20.97
N THR A 262 9.35 -1.64 20.86
CA THR A 262 8.35 -1.56 19.77
C THR A 262 9.02 -1.31 18.42
N LEU A 263 10.00 -0.41 18.36
CA LEU A 263 10.83 -0.17 17.16
C LEU A 263 11.63 -1.41 16.75
N SER A 264 12.11 -2.21 17.71
CA SER A 264 12.83 -3.47 17.41
C SER A 264 11.92 -4.49 16.72
N ARG A 265 10.67 -4.60 17.18
CA ARG A 265 9.64 -5.42 16.53
C ARG A 265 9.32 -4.91 15.13
N ALA A 266 9.16 -3.59 14.97
CA ALA A 266 8.96 -2.96 13.67
C ALA A 266 10.09 -3.30 12.69
N ALA A 267 11.35 -3.11 13.11
CA ALA A 267 12.53 -3.42 12.29
C ALA A 267 12.61 -4.90 11.92
N THR A 268 12.15 -5.79 12.79
CA THR A 268 12.12 -7.23 12.53
C THR A 268 11.12 -7.58 11.44
N GLU A 269 9.91 -7.04 11.48
CA GLU A 269 8.90 -7.28 10.45
C GLU A 269 9.32 -6.67 9.10
N LEU A 270 9.88 -5.45 9.09
CA LEU A 270 10.32 -4.78 7.86
C LEU A 270 11.53 -5.46 7.19
N ARG A 271 12.44 -6.03 7.98
CA ARG A 271 13.52 -6.87 7.44
C ARG A 271 13.00 -8.16 6.82
N ARG A 272 11.92 -8.74 7.35
CA ARG A 272 11.30 -9.94 6.78
C ARG A 272 10.58 -9.66 5.47
N SER A 273 10.17 -8.42 5.24
CA SER A 273 9.50 -7.99 4.00
C SER A 273 10.40 -7.24 3.02
N ASP A 274 11.71 -7.19 3.27
CA ASP A 274 12.69 -6.41 2.50
C ASP A 274 12.27 -4.94 2.28
N GLU A 275 11.55 -4.33 3.23
CA GLU A 275 11.14 -2.92 3.15
C GLU A 275 12.29 -2.01 3.56
N ARG A 276 12.91 -1.33 2.59
CA ARG A 276 14.11 -0.53 2.84
C ARG A 276 13.81 0.88 3.34
N ILE A 277 12.79 1.54 2.80
CA ILE A 277 12.44 2.92 3.13
C ILE A 277 11.90 2.99 4.56
N GLU A 278 10.94 2.12 4.88
CA GLU A 278 10.36 2.10 6.22
C GLU A 278 11.35 1.59 7.26
N LEU A 279 12.28 0.68 6.89
CA LEU A 279 13.35 0.27 7.80
C LEU A 279 14.30 1.44 8.10
N ALA A 280 14.67 2.25 7.11
CA ALA A 280 15.46 3.46 7.34
C ALA A 280 14.75 4.41 8.32
N ARG A 281 13.44 4.63 8.14
CA ARG A 281 12.62 5.43 9.07
C ARG A 281 12.61 4.86 10.49
N VAL A 282 12.51 3.54 10.66
CA VAL A 282 12.61 2.90 11.98
C VAL A 282 13.97 3.15 12.62
N LEU A 283 15.07 3.06 11.86
CA LEU A 283 16.41 3.32 12.38
C LEU A 283 16.60 4.79 12.76
N ASP A 284 16.00 5.73 12.04
CA ASP A 284 15.96 7.14 12.43
C ASP A 284 15.12 7.37 13.70
N ASP A 285 13.99 6.68 13.85
CA ASP A 285 13.18 6.70 15.07
C ASP A 285 13.96 6.13 16.27
N PHE A 286 14.77 5.09 16.05
CA PHE A 286 15.71 4.56 17.05
C PHE A 286 16.71 5.62 17.48
N ALA A 287 17.35 6.29 16.52
CA ALA A 287 18.33 7.33 16.83
C ALA A 287 17.72 8.48 17.63
N ARG A 288 16.56 9.01 17.20
CA ARG A 288 15.84 10.07 17.92
C ARG A 288 15.48 9.65 19.35
N THR A 289 15.07 8.41 19.54
CA THR A 289 14.74 7.87 20.86
C THR A 289 15.99 7.78 21.74
N LEU A 290 17.10 7.28 21.20
CA LEU A 290 18.38 7.17 21.93
C LEU A 290 18.96 8.54 22.30
N ASP A 291 18.86 9.53 21.41
CA ASP A 291 19.24 10.91 21.72
C ASP A 291 18.39 11.46 22.89
N THR A 292 17.09 11.18 22.91
CA THR A 292 16.19 11.57 24.02
C THR A 292 16.55 10.89 25.34
N LEU A 293 17.03 9.64 25.27
CA LEU A 293 17.46 8.85 26.44
C LEU A 293 18.91 9.15 26.88
N GLY A 294 19.62 10.06 26.20
CA GLY A 294 20.99 10.44 26.55
C GLY A 294 22.07 9.47 26.04
N GLU A 295 21.80 8.70 24.98
CA GLU A 295 22.74 7.78 24.33
C GLU A 295 23.16 8.20 22.89
N PRO A 296 23.78 9.38 22.70
CA PRO A 296 24.04 9.94 21.38
C PRO A 296 25.06 9.14 20.55
N SER A 297 26.00 8.45 21.19
CA SER A 297 26.98 7.59 20.51
C SER A 297 26.32 6.37 19.86
N THR A 298 25.34 5.75 20.54
CA THR A 298 24.51 4.68 20.00
C THR A 298 23.60 5.23 18.89
N ALA A 299 23.00 6.40 19.09
CA ALA A 299 22.14 7.05 18.10
C ALA A 299 22.84 7.27 16.74
N GLU A 300 24.11 7.69 16.75
CA GLU A 300 24.92 7.87 15.53
C GLU A 300 25.09 6.58 14.72
N VAL A 301 25.18 5.42 15.38
CA VAL A 301 25.24 4.12 14.68
C VAL A 301 23.96 3.86 13.90
N PHE A 302 22.80 4.17 14.50
CA PHE A 302 21.51 4.01 13.85
C PHE A 302 21.31 5.01 12.69
N ARG A 303 21.69 6.28 12.85
CA ARG A 303 21.63 7.28 11.77
C ARG A 303 22.48 6.89 10.55
N ARG A 304 23.71 6.41 10.77
CA ARG A 304 24.55 5.94 9.66
C ARG A 304 23.96 4.73 8.93
N ARG A 305 23.34 3.81 9.66
CA ARG A 305 22.65 2.66 9.05
C ARG A 305 21.42 3.08 8.26
N ALA A 306 20.63 4.03 8.77
CA ALA A 306 19.49 4.60 8.06
C ALA A 306 19.94 5.25 6.74
N ALA A 307 20.96 6.11 6.79
CA ALA A 307 21.53 6.74 5.60
C ALA A 307 22.06 5.72 4.57
N GLY A 308 22.70 4.65 5.03
CA GLY A 308 23.20 3.58 4.16
C GLY A 308 22.09 2.79 3.44
N LEU A 309 20.87 2.74 3.98
CA LEU A 309 19.72 2.13 3.31
C LEU A 309 19.10 3.04 2.24
N LEU A 310 19.22 4.36 2.38
CA LEU A 310 18.66 5.34 1.45
C LEU A 310 19.62 5.73 0.31
N ALA A 311 20.93 5.49 0.49
CA ALA A 311 21.96 5.84 -0.48
C ALA A 311 22.24 4.75 -1.55
N ALA A 312 21.58 3.59 -1.45
CA ALA A 312 21.82 2.41 -2.28
C ALA A 312 20.53 1.94 -2.93
#